data_AF-K7F762-F1
#
_entry.id   AF-K7F762-F1
#
_cell.length_a   1.000
_cell.length_b   1.000
_cell.length_c   1.000
_cell.angle_alpha   90.00
_cell.angle_beta   90.00
_cell.angle_gamma   90.00
#
_symmetry.space_group_name_H-M   'P 1'
#
loop_
_entity.id
_entity.type
_entity.pdbx_description
1 polymer ?
#
loop_
_entity_poly.entity_id
_entity_poly.type
_entity_poly.pdbx_seq_one_letter_code
_entity_poly.pdbx_strand_id
1 'polypeptide(L)'
;MAEVEFSNVTHEVFNVTLHTTLSVTTKLVVPTPAKPILPVQTGVEAQQEEQSSGMSIFFSLLVLAICIILVHLLIKYRLHFLPESVAVVSLGILMGAFIKIIESQKLANWKEEEMFRPNMFFLLLLPPIIFESGYSLHKGNFFQNIGSITLFSVFGTAISAFIVGGGIYFLGQAEVIYKLNMTDSFAFGSLISAVDPVATIAIFNALNVDPVLNMLVFGESILNDAVSIVLTNTAEGLTRESMSDVSGWQTFLQALGYFLKMFFGSAALGTLTGLISALVLKHIDLRKTPSLEFGMMIIFAYLPYGLAEGISLSGIMAILFSGIVMSHYTHHNLSPVTQLLMQQTLRTVAFMCGRCYLWLESSIRLIFVVYKRKMLLGQEGKLTDILTSLVSATCLYQHTYHYEGCK
;
A
#
# COMPACT_ATOMS: atom_id res chain seq x y z
N MET A 1 -51.68 36.60 31.93
CA MET A 1 -53.15 36.57 31.77
C MET A 1 -53.43 36.53 30.29
N ALA A 2 -53.99 35.50 29.67
CA ALA A 2 -54.56 34.24 30.17
C ALA A 2 -54.54 33.21 29.02
N GLU A 3 -54.39 31.93 29.37
CA GLU A 3 -54.80 30.75 28.60
C GLU A 3 -56.30 30.76 28.32
N VAL A 4 -56.74 30.09 27.25
CA VAL A 4 -57.86 29.11 27.15
C VAL A 4 -57.62 28.32 25.84
N GLU A 5 -57.30 27.03 25.75
CA GLU A 5 -57.82 25.73 26.27
C GLU A 5 -58.80 24.99 25.32
N PHE A 6 -58.32 23.83 24.84
CA PHE A 6 -58.94 22.55 24.40
C PHE A 6 -60.21 22.44 23.52
N SER A 7 -60.19 21.49 22.57
CA SER A 7 -60.82 20.15 22.77
C SER A 7 -60.62 19.12 21.63
N ASN A 8 -60.35 17.89 22.06
CA ASN A 8 -60.39 16.58 21.38
C ASN A 8 -61.72 16.29 20.67
N VAL A 9 -61.70 15.55 19.54
CA VAL A 9 -62.62 14.38 19.29
C VAL A 9 -61.96 13.39 18.30
N THR A 10 -62.19 12.13 18.61
CA THR A 10 -61.68 10.85 18.08
C THR A 10 -62.61 10.14 17.06
N HIS A 11 -62.02 9.17 16.33
CA HIS A 11 -62.57 7.89 15.81
C HIS A 11 -63.57 7.85 14.61
N GLU A 12 -63.21 7.09 13.57
CA GLU A 12 -63.95 5.94 12.95
C GLU A 12 -63.17 5.44 11.70
N VAL A 13 -62.42 4.33 11.74
CA VAL A 13 -62.78 2.93 11.40
C VAL A 13 -63.45 2.73 10.02
N PHE A 14 -62.71 2.18 9.05
CA PHE A 14 -63.29 1.26 8.06
C PHE A 14 -62.30 0.14 7.69
N ASN A 15 -62.75 -1.09 7.95
CA ASN A 15 -62.11 -2.37 7.67
C ASN A 15 -62.26 -2.73 6.18
N VAL A 16 -61.17 -3.10 5.50
CA VAL A 16 -61.25 -4.03 4.36
C VAL A 16 -60.14 -5.07 4.50
N THR A 17 -60.59 -6.29 4.77
CA THR A 17 -59.82 -7.54 4.86
C THR A 17 -59.51 -8.04 3.45
N LEU A 18 -58.22 -8.23 3.12
CA LEU A 18 -57.82 -9.15 2.06
C LEU A 18 -56.76 -10.10 2.62
N HIS A 19 -57.17 -11.34 2.87
CA HIS A 19 -56.28 -12.43 3.27
C HIS A 19 -55.39 -12.82 2.09
N THR A 20 -54.08 -12.71 2.24
CA THR A 20 -53.16 -13.64 1.58
C THR A 20 -51.99 -13.93 2.52
N THR A 21 -51.85 -15.21 2.85
CA THR A 21 -50.90 -15.84 3.76
C THR A 21 -49.45 -15.67 3.31
N LEU A 22 -48.62 -15.09 4.17
CA LEU A 22 -47.18 -15.37 4.24
C LEU A 22 -46.78 -15.44 5.72
N SER A 23 -46.33 -16.63 6.11
CA SER A 23 -45.92 -17.04 7.45
C SER A 23 -44.72 -16.25 7.96
N VAL A 24 -44.93 -15.38 8.95
CA VAL A 24 -43.85 -14.81 9.77
C VAL A 24 -43.73 -15.64 11.05
N THR A 25 -42.64 -16.38 11.19
CA THR A 25 -42.29 -17.05 12.45
C THR A 25 -41.72 -16.02 13.41
N THR A 26 -42.54 -15.44 14.28
CA THR A 26 -42.07 -14.64 15.41
C THR A 26 -41.58 -15.59 16.52
N LYS A 27 -40.26 -15.82 16.59
CA LYS A 27 -39.66 -16.34 17.83
C LYS A 27 -39.70 -15.23 18.87
N LEU A 28 -40.46 -15.43 19.94
CA LEU A 28 -40.38 -14.64 21.16
C LEU A 28 -38.94 -14.71 21.72
N VAL A 29 -38.21 -13.60 21.68
CA VAL A 29 -36.97 -13.45 22.44
C VAL A 29 -37.34 -12.85 23.80
N VAL A 30 -37.23 -13.67 24.84
CA VAL A 30 -37.29 -13.25 26.25
C VAL A 30 -36.10 -12.31 26.51
N PRO A 31 -36.28 -11.14 27.16
CA PRO A 31 -35.17 -10.24 27.44
C PRO A 31 -34.24 -10.85 28.50
N THR A 32 -32.98 -11.06 28.13
CA THR A 32 -31.91 -11.45 29.05
C THR A 32 -31.63 -10.28 30.02
N PRO A 33 -31.45 -10.51 31.33
CA PRO A 33 -31.18 -9.43 32.27
C PRO A 33 -29.84 -8.75 31.93
N ALA A 34 -29.88 -7.41 31.88
CA ALA A 34 -28.73 -6.57 31.58
C ALA A 34 -27.56 -6.87 32.52
N LYS A 35 -26.39 -7.21 31.96
CA LYS A 35 -25.12 -7.23 32.70
C LYS A 35 -24.80 -5.80 33.12
N PRO A 36 -24.50 -5.52 34.41
CA PRO A 36 -24.07 -4.19 34.80
C PRO A 36 -22.70 -3.91 34.17
N ILE A 37 -22.63 -2.89 33.32
CA ILE A 37 -21.37 -2.35 32.79
C ILE A 37 -20.75 -1.53 33.91
N LEU A 38 -19.74 -2.09 34.58
CA LEU A 38 -18.92 -1.34 35.53
C LEU A 38 -17.83 -0.58 34.74
N PRO A 39 -17.77 0.77 34.82
CA PRO A 39 -16.82 1.59 34.05
C PRO A 39 -15.34 1.35 34.41
N VAL A 40 -15.06 0.63 35.50
CA VAL A 40 -13.70 0.33 35.99
C VAL A 40 -13.04 -0.80 35.19
N GLN A 41 -13.80 -1.78 34.71
CA GLN A 41 -13.23 -2.95 34.01
C GLN A 41 -12.81 -2.59 32.58
N THR A 42 -13.59 -1.75 31.91
CA THR A 42 -13.25 -1.16 30.60
C THR A 42 -12.06 -0.20 30.67
N GLY A 43 -11.88 0.50 31.78
CA GLY A 43 -10.75 1.42 31.98
C GLY A 43 -9.42 0.69 32.20
N VAL A 44 -9.43 -0.42 32.96
CA VAL A 44 -8.22 -1.24 33.18
C VAL A 44 -7.81 -1.97 31.90
N GLU A 45 -8.75 -2.51 31.13
CA GLU A 45 -8.45 -3.14 29.83
C GLU A 45 -7.92 -2.11 28.81
N ALA A 46 -8.54 -0.93 28.70
CA ALA A 46 -8.07 0.13 27.83
C ALA A 46 -6.67 0.65 28.23
N GLN A 47 -6.41 0.80 29.54
CA GLN A 47 -5.12 1.27 30.03
C GLN A 47 -4.01 0.21 29.87
N GLN A 48 -4.37 -1.08 29.96
CA GLN A 48 -3.45 -2.19 29.70
C GLN A 48 -3.17 -2.34 28.19
N GLU A 49 -4.15 -2.05 27.34
CA GLU A 49 -4.00 -1.98 25.88
C GLU A 49 -3.14 -0.78 25.45
N GLU A 50 -3.34 0.40 26.06
CA GLU A 50 -2.47 1.57 25.87
C GLU A 50 -1.03 1.30 26.33
N GLN A 51 -0.85 0.65 27.49
CA GLN A 51 0.48 0.30 28.00
C GLN A 51 1.18 -0.72 27.08
N SER A 52 0.44 -1.71 26.56
CA SER A 52 0.99 -2.67 25.60
C SER A 52 1.35 -2.02 24.26
N SER A 53 0.50 -1.11 23.76
CA SER A 53 0.75 -0.33 22.54
C SER A 53 1.97 0.58 22.70
N GLY A 54 2.11 1.24 23.86
CA GLY A 54 3.26 2.07 24.19
C GLY A 54 4.58 1.30 24.20
N MET A 55 4.58 0.07 24.74
CA MET A 55 5.76 -0.81 24.72
C MET A 55 6.14 -1.25 23.29
N SER A 56 5.15 -1.55 22.44
CA SER A 56 5.38 -1.87 21.03
C SER A 56 5.97 -0.68 20.25
N ILE A 57 5.50 0.54 20.51
CA ILE A 57 6.03 1.76 19.90
C ILE A 57 7.47 2.01 20.37
N PHE A 58 7.75 1.87 21.67
CA PHE A 58 9.09 2.03 22.22
C PHE A 58 10.08 1.05 21.57
N PHE A 59 9.71 -0.22 21.47
CA PHE A 59 10.53 -1.23 20.80
C PHE A 59 10.75 -0.91 19.33
N SER A 60 9.71 -0.47 18.61
CA SER A 60 9.81 -0.05 17.20
C SER A 60 10.81 1.10 17.04
N LEU A 61 10.74 2.13 17.89
CA LEU A 61 11.67 3.26 17.87
C LEU A 61 13.11 2.84 18.19
N LEU A 62 13.31 1.93 19.14
CA LEU A 62 14.63 1.38 19.46
C LEU A 62 15.23 0.65 18.27
N VAL A 63 14.45 -0.20 17.59
CA VAL A 63 14.92 -0.93 16.41
C VAL A 63 15.28 0.02 15.28
N LEU A 64 14.47 1.04 15.04
CA LEU A 64 14.76 2.07 14.03
C LEU A 64 16.04 2.83 14.35
N ALA A 65 16.28 3.17 15.62
CA ALA A 65 17.52 3.82 16.05
C ALA A 65 18.73 2.93 15.77
N ILE A 66 18.64 1.62 16.07
CA ILE A 66 19.69 0.64 15.77
C ILE A 66 19.89 0.54 14.25
N CYS A 67 18.82 0.50 13.44
CA CYS A 67 18.91 0.51 11.98
C CYS A 67 19.67 1.74 11.47
N ILE A 68 19.34 2.94 11.95
CA ILE A 68 19.99 4.19 11.53
C ILE A 68 21.48 4.16 11.89
N ILE A 69 21.81 3.73 13.12
CA ILE A 69 23.20 3.59 13.55
C ILE A 69 23.93 2.57 12.67
N LEU A 70 23.33 1.41 12.39
CA LEU A 70 23.91 0.39 11.52
C LEU A 70 24.21 0.92 10.12
N VAL A 71 23.25 1.63 9.51
CA VAL A 71 23.44 2.27 8.19
C VAL A 71 24.58 3.29 8.24
N HIS A 72 24.62 4.13 9.27
CA HIS A 72 25.72 5.08 9.46
C HIS A 72 27.09 4.38 9.60
N LEU A 73 27.15 3.28 10.35
CA LEU A 73 28.38 2.49 10.50
C LEU A 73 28.80 1.86 9.17
N LEU A 74 27.88 1.32 8.38
CA LEU A 74 28.18 0.78 7.04
C LEU A 74 28.82 1.84 6.13
N ILE A 75 28.25 3.04 6.11
CA ILE A 75 28.77 4.17 5.33
C ILE A 75 30.16 4.57 5.83
N LYS A 76 30.33 4.67 7.16
CA LYS A 76 31.60 5.05 7.78
C LYS A 76 32.73 4.06 7.53
N TYR A 77 32.45 2.76 7.62
CA TYR A 77 33.44 1.69 7.44
C TYR A 77 33.68 1.31 5.98
N ARG A 78 33.04 1.99 5.01
CA ARG A 78 33.25 1.78 3.57
C ARG A 78 33.14 0.30 3.15
N LEU A 79 32.20 -0.42 3.78
CA LEU A 79 31.95 -1.83 3.47
C LEU A 79 31.18 -1.95 2.15
N HIS A 80 31.85 -1.70 1.03
CA HIS A 80 31.26 -1.77 -0.32
C HIS A 80 30.74 -3.16 -0.69
N PHE A 81 31.11 -4.20 0.06
CA PHE A 81 30.69 -5.58 -0.20
C PHE A 81 29.28 -5.90 0.30
N LEU A 82 28.72 -5.10 1.22
CA LEU A 82 27.38 -5.32 1.77
C LEU A 82 26.44 -4.17 1.37
N PRO A 83 25.44 -4.42 0.50
CA PRO A 83 24.39 -3.45 0.24
C PRO A 83 23.64 -3.11 1.53
N GLU A 84 23.31 -1.83 1.74
CA GLU A 84 22.59 -1.36 2.93
C GLU A 84 21.27 -2.11 3.15
N SER A 85 20.52 -2.40 2.08
CA SER A 85 19.27 -3.16 2.14
C SER A 85 19.47 -4.56 2.72
N VAL A 86 20.57 -5.24 2.36
CA VAL A 86 20.89 -6.58 2.88
C VAL A 86 21.20 -6.50 4.37
N ALA A 87 21.92 -5.47 4.81
CA ALA A 87 22.21 -5.26 6.23
C ALA A 87 20.92 -5.03 7.04
N VAL A 88 20.01 -4.18 6.56
CA VAL A 88 18.73 -3.91 7.25
C VAL A 88 17.83 -5.16 7.27
N VAL A 89 17.76 -5.91 6.17
CA VAL A 89 17.00 -7.17 6.12
C VAL A 89 17.56 -8.18 7.10
N SER A 90 18.88 -8.35 7.12
CA SER A 90 19.53 -9.28 8.06
C SER A 90 19.27 -8.91 9.52
N LEU A 91 19.29 -7.60 9.85
CA LEU A 91 18.96 -7.10 11.17
C LEU A 91 17.48 -7.38 11.53
N GLY A 92 16.56 -7.16 10.58
CA GLY A 92 15.14 -7.46 10.77
C GLY A 92 14.89 -8.95 11.00
N ILE A 93 15.62 -9.83 10.29
CA ILE A 93 15.57 -11.28 10.50
C ILE A 93 16.06 -11.67 11.90
N LEU A 94 17.20 -11.13 12.31
CA LEU A 94 17.76 -11.39 13.64
C LEU A 94 16.82 -10.91 14.76
N MET A 95 16.22 -9.74 14.58
CA MET A 95 15.29 -9.17 15.56
C MET A 95 13.97 -9.96 15.62
N GLY A 96 13.42 -10.34 14.47
CA GLY A 96 12.25 -11.22 14.40
C GLY A 96 12.49 -12.58 15.06
N ALA A 97 13.69 -13.15 14.87
CA ALA A 97 14.10 -14.38 15.55
C ALA A 97 14.23 -14.17 17.07
N PHE A 98 14.79 -13.05 17.52
CA PHE A 98 14.94 -12.71 18.93
C PHE A 98 13.59 -12.56 19.65
N ILE A 99 12.65 -11.81 19.07
CA ILE A 99 11.28 -11.63 19.59
C ILE A 99 10.61 -12.99 19.80
N LYS A 100 10.73 -13.86 18.81
CA LYS A 100 10.16 -15.21 18.85
C LYS A 100 10.82 -16.12 19.90
N ILE A 101 12.12 -16.03 20.09
CA ILE A 101 12.82 -16.79 21.14
C ILE A 101 12.28 -16.35 22.51
N ILE A 102 12.08 -15.05 22.73
CA ILE A 102 11.47 -14.52 23.96
C ILE A 102 10.03 -15.02 24.14
N GLU A 103 9.23 -15.04 23.07
CA GLU A 103 7.87 -15.58 23.07
C GLU A 103 7.86 -17.07 23.45
N SER A 104 8.79 -17.86 22.90
CA SER A 104 8.92 -19.29 23.20
C SER A 104 9.24 -19.57 24.69
N GLN A 105 9.91 -18.62 25.35
CA GLN A 105 10.24 -18.70 26.78
C GLN A 105 9.08 -18.21 27.68
N LYS A 106 7.90 -17.88 27.12
CA LYS A 106 6.71 -17.32 27.82
C LYS A 106 7.00 -16.07 28.66
N LEU A 107 8.10 -15.37 28.40
CA LEU A 107 8.50 -14.18 29.16
C LEU A 107 7.64 -12.95 28.83
N ALA A 108 6.94 -12.96 27.70
CA ALA A 108 5.96 -11.96 27.32
C ALA A 108 4.98 -12.53 26.28
N ASN A 109 3.68 -12.38 26.53
CA ASN A 109 2.63 -12.58 25.51
C ASN A 109 2.59 -11.33 24.62
N TRP A 110 3.57 -11.19 23.75
CA TRP A 110 3.38 -10.32 22.59
C TRP A 110 2.34 -11.03 21.75
N LYS A 111 1.08 -10.55 21.76
CA LYS A 111 0.09 -10.99 20.78
C LYS A 111 0.73 -10.89 19.40
N GLU A 112 0.34 -11.77 18.47
CA GLU A 112 0.56 -11.60 17.03
C GLU A 112 -0.21 -10.35 16.53
N GLU A 113 0.02 -9.20 17.16
CA GLU A 113 -0.30 -7.92 16.56
C GLU A 113 0.79 -7.70 15.55
N GLU A 114 0.43 -7.99 14.30
CA GLU A 114 1.10 -7.43 13.15
C GLU A 114 1.40 -5.97 13.47
N MET A 115 2.69 -5.64 13.65
CA MET A 115 3.11 -4.34 14.18
C MET A 115 2.50 -3.16 13.39
N PHE A 116 2.12 -3.41 12.13
CA PHE A 116 1.33 -2.51 11.32
C PHE A 116 0.26 -3.25 10.50
N ARG A 117 -0.95 -2.66 10.47
CA ARG A 117 -1.98 -3.06 9.51
C ARG A 117 -1.52 -2.66 8.10
N PRO A 118 -1.75 -3.49 7.07
CA PRO A 118 -1.35 -3.17 5.70
C PRO A 118 -1.88 -1.82 5.21
N ASN A 119 -3.10 -1.44 5.59
CA ASN A 119 -3.67 -0.13 5.25
C ASN A 119 -2.84 1.07 5.73
N MET A 120 -2.19 0.97 6.90
CA MET A 120 -1.33 2.06 7.39
C MET A 120 -0.09 2.24 6.52
N PHE A 121 0.41 1.15 5.93
CA PHE A 121 1.52 1.22 5.00
C PHE A 121 1.16 2.07 3.77
N PHE A 122 0.02 1.79 3.13
CA PHE A 122 -0.43 2.50 1.92
C PHE A 122 -0.80 3.96 2.18
N LEU A 123 -1.50 4.23 3.29
CA LEU A 123 -1.96 5.59 3.57
C LEU A 123 -0.87 6.49 4.18
N LEU A 124 0.13 5.93 4.85
CA LEU A 124 1.11 6.73 5.61
C LEU A 124 2.54 6.66 5.06
N LEU A 125 3.04 5.47 4.73
CA LEU A 125 4.46 5.25 4.42
C LEU A 125 4.79 5.43 2.94
N LEU A 126 3.91 4.95 2.06
CA LEU A 126 4.10 4.99 0.61
C LEU A 126 3.98 6.42 0.01
N PRO A 127 3.03 7.29 0.43
CA PRO A 127 2.85 8.59 -0.20
C PRO A 127 4.09 9.50 -0.13
N PRO A 128 4.81 9.64 1.00
CA PRO A 128 6.05 10.42 1.06
C PRO A 128 7.16 9.91 0.15
N ILE A 129 7.27 8.59 -0.03
CA ILE A 129 8.34 7.98 -0.84
C ILE A 129 8.12 8.35 -2.31
N ILE A 130 6.90 8.17 -2.80
CA ILE A 130 6.56 8.47 -4.20
C ILE A 130 6.57 9.97 -4.44
N PHE A 131 6.05 10.77 -3.49
CA PHE A 131 6.07 12.21 -3.63
C PHE A 131 7.49 12.76 -3.68
N GLU A 132 8.40 12.30 -2.83
CA GLU A 132 9.82 12.70 -2.87
C GLU A 132 10.48 12.34 -4.19
N SER A 133 10.22 11.12 -4.68
CA SER A 133 10.75 10.63 -5.95
C SER A 133 10.23 11.45 -7.12
N GLY A 134 8.93 11.79 -7.15
CA GLY A 134 8.32 12.64 -8.16
C GLY A 134 8.77 14.10 -8.08
N TYR A 135 8.98 14.62 -6.87
CA TYR A 135 9.38 16.01 -6.63
C TYR A 135 10.86 16.26 -6.98
N SER A 136 11.72 15.28 -6.74
CA SER A 136 13.16 15.33 -7.08
C SER A 136 13.46 14.87 -8.52
N LEU A 137 12.46 14.35 -9.24
CA LEU A 137 12.62 13.80 -10.59
C LEU A 137 13.12 14.82 -11.61
N HIS A 138 14.02 14.37 -12.50
CA HIS A 138 14.42 15.11 -13.69
C HIS A 138 13.29 15.13 -14.73
N LYS A 139 12.30 15.99 -14.52
CA LYS A 139 11.09 16.14 -15.36
C LYS A 139 11.36 16.23 -16.87
N GLY A 140 12.43 16.93 -17.29
CA GLY A 140 12.80 17.04 -18.70
C GLY A 140 13.12 15.68 -19.34
N ASN A 141 13.95 14.89 -18.66
CA ASN A 141 14.31 13.55 -19.14
C ASN A 141 13.08 12.62 -19.10
N PHE A 142 12.23 12.73 -18.07
CA PHE A 142 11.04 11.89 -17.90
C PHE A 142 10.07 12.01 -19.06
N PHE A 143 9.68 13.24 -19.42
CA PHE A 143 8.74 13.45 -20.52
C PHE A 143 9.36 13.19 -21.90
N GLN A 144 10.68 13.35 -22.05
CA GLN A 144 11.37 12.95 -23.29
C GLN A 144 11.37 11.43 -23.51
N ASN A 145 11.44 10.65 -22.43
CA ASN A 145 11.53 9.19 -22.50
C ASN A 145 10.22 8.47 -22.13
N ILE A 146 9.09 9.19 -22.03
CA ILE A 146 7.80 8.62 -21.63
C ILE A 146 7.33 7.49 -22.56
N GLY A 147 7.73 7.54 -23.84
CA GLY A 147 7.47 6.47 -24.81
C GLY A 147 8.16 5.17 -24.40
N SER A 148 9.44 5.24 -24.03
CA SER A 148 10.22 4.08 -23.57
C SER A 148 9.68 3.54 -22.25
N ILE A 149 9.34 4.42 -21.31
CA ILE A 149 8.75 4.05 -20.01
C ILE A 149 7.44 3.29 -20.21
N THR A 150 6.54 3.84 -21.03
CA THR A 150 5.25 3.21 -21.33
C THR A 150 5.45 1.87 -22.06
N LEU A 151 6.42 1.80 -22.97
CA LEU A 151 6.71 0.57 -23.72
C LEU A 151 7.23 -0.54 -22.80
N PHE A 152 8.22 -0.25 -21.94
CA PHE A 152 8.73 -1.22 -20.98
C PHE A 152 7.67 -1.62 -19.96
N SER A 153 6.91 -0.65 -19.44
CA SER A 153 5.86 -0.95 -18.48
C SER A 153 4.74 -1.81 -19.07
N VAL A 154 4.20 -1.47 -20.25
CA VAL A 154 3.06 -2.22 -20.79
C VAL A 154 3.52 -3.54 -21.40
N PHE A 155 4.46 -3.50 -22.35
CA PHE A 155 4.88 -4.70 -23.07
C PHE A 155 5.83 -5.56 -22.24
N GLY A 156 6.75 -4.96 -21.49
CA GLY A 156 7.66 -5.71 -20.62
C GLY A 156 6.92 -6.49 -19.53
N THR A 157 5.99 -5.83 -18.83
CA THR A 157 5.15 -6.50 -17.81
C THR A 157 4.26 -7.58 -18.43
N ALA A 158 3.65 -7.32 -19.59
CA ALA A 158 2.84 -8.33 -20.28
C ALA A 158 3.67 -9.55 -20.67
N ILE A 159 4.83 -9.36 -21.29
CA ILE A 159 5.73 -10.46 -21.68
C ILE A 159 6.19 -11.24 -20.44
N SER A 160 6.59 -10.54 -19.37
CA SER A 160 6.95 -11.17 -18.09
C SER A 160 5.79 -12.01 -17.53
N ALA A 161 4.57 -11.46 -17.52
CA ALA A 161 3.39 -12.15 -17.01
C ALA A 161 3.07 -13.41 -17.82
N PHE A 162 3.20 -13.34 -19.16
CA PHE A 162 2.99 -14.50 -20.02
C PHE A 162 4.05 -15.58 -19.81
N ILE A 163 5.33 -15.20 -19.68
CA ILE A 163 6.43 -16.15 -19.48
C ILE A 163 6.32 -16.83 -18.11
N VAL A 164 6.13 -16.04 -17.04
CA VAL A 164 6.03 -16.58 -15.68
C VAL A 164 4.75 -17.39 -15.49
N GLY A 165 3.60 -16.84 -15.91
CA GLY A 165 2.31 -17.52 -15.77
C GLY A 165 2.21 -18.78 -16.64
N GLY A 166 2.66 -18.71 -17.89
CA GLY A 166 2.74 -19.87 -18.77
C GLY A 166 3.72 -20.92 -18.24
N GLY A 167 4.89 -20.50 -17.75
CA GLY A 167 5.89 -21.39 -17.15
C GLY A 167 5.34 -22.17 -15.96
N ILE A 168 4.64 -21.50 -15.05
CA ILE A 168 4.02 -22.15 -13.88
C ILE A 168 2.92 -23.13 -14.32
N TYR A 169 2.11 -22.76 -15.30
CA TYR A 169 1.07 -23.64 -15.83
C TYR A 169 1.67 -24.92 -16.45
N PHE A 170 2.69 -24.79 -17.30
CA PHE A 170 3.33 -25.96 -17.93
C PHE A 170 4.07 -26.83 -16.91
N LEU A 171 4.75 -26.23 -15.93
CA LEU A 171 5.42 -26.98 -14.85
C LEU A 171 4.42 -27.70 -13.94
N GLY A 172 3.25 -27.11 -13.69
CA GLY A 172 2.16 -27.76 -12.97
C GLY A 172 1.56 -28.94 -13.73
N GLN A 173 1.50 -28.86 -15.07
CA GLN A 173 1.05 -29.96 -15.91
C GLN A 173 2.10 -31.08 -16.05
N ALA A 174 3.38 -30.74 -15.92
CA ALA A 174 4.48 -31.70 -15.88
C ALA A 174 4.68 -32.35 -14.49
N GLU A 175 3.77 -32.12 -13.53
CA GLU A 175 3.80 -32.63 -12.14
C GLU A 175 5.06 -32.24 -11.34
N VAL A 176 5.77 -31.19 -11.76
CA VAL A 176 6.95 -30.67 -11.04
C VAL A 176 6.55 -29.73 -9.91
N ILE A 177 5.44 -28.99 -10.09
CA ILE A 177 4.89 -28.01 -9.15
C ILE A 177 3.41 -28.33 -8.90
N TYR A 178 2.83 -27.78 -7.83
CA TYR A 178 1.39 -27.84 -7.58
C TYR A 178 0.60 -27.38 -8.81
N LYS A 179 -0.38 -28.19 -9.21
CA LYS A 179 -1.19 -27.94 -10.40
C LYS A 179 -2.16 -26.78 -10.15
N LEU A 180 -1.87 -25.64 -10.75
CA LEU A 180 -2.72 -24.46 -10.77
C LEU A 180 -3.53 -24.42 -12.07
N ASN A 181 -4.73 -23.83 -12.00
CA ASN A 181 -5.50 -23.55 -13.22
C ASN A 181 -4.77 -22.50 -14.08
N MET A 182 -5.10 -22.47 -15.38
CA MET A 182 -4.52 -21.52 -16.32
C MET A 182 -4.71 -20.06 -15.83
N THR A 183 -5.92 -19.74 -15.38
CA THR A 183 -6.27 -18.45 -14.77
C THR A 183 -5.38 -18.11 -13.60
N ASP A 184 -5.31 -18.99 -12.59
CA ASP A 184 -4.56 -18.74 -11.36
C ASP A 184 -3.06 -18.58 -11.66
N SER A 185 -2.56 -19.33 -12.66
CA SER A 185 -1.18 -19.22 -13.12
C SER A 185 -0.90 -17.89 -13.80
N PHE A 186 -1.79 -17.39 -14.67
CA PHE A 186 -1.63 -16.08 -15.32
C PHE A 186 -1.87 -14.90 -14.37
N ALA A 187 -2.84 -15.00 -13.46
CA ALA A 187 -3.05 -14.03 -12.40
C ALA A 187 -1.80 -13.93 -11.51
N PHE A 188 -1.22 -15.07 -11.13
CA PHE A 188 0.04 -15.11 -10.39
C PHE A 188 1.20 -14.49 -11.19
N GLY A 189 1.36 -14.87 -12.46
CA GLY A 189 2.39 -14.32 -13.33
C GLY A 189 2.28 -12.81 -13.50
N SER A 190 1.05 -12.30 -13.59
CA SER A 190 0.74 -10.88 -13.65
C SER A 190 1.13 -10.14 -12.36
N LEU A 191 0.70 -10.64 -11.20
CA LEU A 191 1.02 -10.05 -9.90
C LEU A 191 2.52 -9.97 -9.63
N ILE A 192 3.27 -11.02 -9.98
CA ILE A 192 4.73 -11.08 -9.79
C ILE A 192 5.50 -10.21 -10.79
N SER A 193 4.86 -9.83 -11.90
CA SER A 193 5.50 -8.97 -12.91
C SER A 193 5.48 -7.49 -12.53
N ALA A 194 4.72 -7.09 -11.51
CA ALA A 194 4.87 -5.79 -10.87
C ALA A 194 6.20 -5.72 -10.10
N VAL A 195 7.01 -4.71 -10.37
CA VAL A 195 8.36 -4.54 -9.81
C VAL A 195 8.37 -3.34 -8.88
N ASP A 196 8.79 -3.53 -7.62
CA ASP A 196 8.89 -2.46 -6.63
C ASP A 196 9.97 -1.42 -6.99
N PRO A 197 9.60 -0.14 -7.23
CA PRO A 197 10.56 0.92 -7.50
C PRO A 197 11.45 1.24 -6.31
N VAL A 198 10.96 1.10 -5.07
CA VAL A 198 11.60 1.64 -3.86
C VAL A 198 12.93 0.96 -3.60
N ALA A 199 12.94 -0.38 -3.66
CA ALA A 199 14.14 -1.18 -3.47
C ALA A 199 15.21 -0.88 -4.54
N THR A 200 14.80 -0.85 -5.80
CA THR A 200 15.71 -0.70 -6.95
C THR A 200 16.33 0.70 -6.98
N ILE A 201 15.52 1.74 -6.75
CA ILE A 201 15.98 3.13 -6.73
C ILE A 201 16.90 3.40 -5.56
N ALA A 202 16.65 2.81 -4.39
CA ALA A 202 17.53 2.94 -3.24
C ALA A 202 18.95 2.45 -3.56
N ILE A 203 19.08 1.33 -4.29
CA ILE A 203 20.36 0.78 -4.73
C ILE A 203 20.97 1.65 -5.83
N PHE A 204 20.20 2.08 -6.82
CA PHE A 204 20.71 2.91 -7.92
C PHE A 204 21.24 4.26 -7.45
N ASN A 205 20.55 4.88 -6.48
CA ASN A 205 21.01 6.08 -5.81
C ASN A 205 22.31 5.84 -5.00
N ALA A 206 22.48 4.67 -4.40
CA ALA A 206 23.72 4.31 -3.70
C ALA A 206 24.89 4.08 -4.67
N LEU A 207 24.61 3.54 -5.86
CA LEU A 207 25.59 3.28 -6.91
C LEU A 207 25.88 4.49 -7.82
N ASN A 208 25.21 5.63 -7.62
CA ASN A 208 25.28 6.82 -8.48
C ASN A 208 25.07 6.48 -9.97
N VAL A 209 24.03 5.69 -10.26
CA VAL A 209 23.65 5.30 -11.63
C VAL A 209 23.17 6.53 -12.41
N ASP A 210 23.27 6.47 -13.75
CA ASP A 210 22.78 7.53 -14.64
C ASP A 210 21.34 7.95 -14.29
N PRO A 211 21.07 9.26 -14.11
CA PRO A 211 19.75 9.77 -13.78
C PRO A 211 18.65 9.37 -14.78
N VAL A 212 18.99 9.17 -16.05
CA VAL A 212 18.07 8.69 -17.09
C VAL A 212 17.65 7.26 -16.81
N LEU A 213 18.60 6.37 -16.50
CA LEU A 213 18.29 4.96 -16.20
C LEU A 213 17.46 4.83 -14.92
N ASN A 214 17.81 5.60 -13.89
CA ASN A 214 17.04 5.63 -12.64
C ASN A 214 15.59 6.06 -12.88
N MET A 215 15.38 7.07 -13.71
CA MET A 215 14.06 7.55 -14.06
C MET A 215 13.28 6.58 -14.96
N LEU A 216 13.95 5.87 -15.90
CA LEU A 216 13.31 4.85 -16.72
C LEU A 216 12.75 3.71 -15.86
N VAL A 217 13.58 3.17 -14.96
CA VAL A 217 13.18 2.08 -14.05
C VAL A 217 12.10 2.54 -13.08
N PHE A 218 12.23 3.75 -12.50
CA PHE A 218 11.19 4.32 -11.64
C PHE A 218 9.84 4.45 -12.36
N GLY A 219 9.84 5.01 -13.57
CA GLY A 219 8.63 5.17 -14.36
C GLY A 219 8.01 3.81 -14.74
N GLU A 220 8.84 2.85 -15.15
CA GLU A 220 8.41 1.49 -15.46
C GLU A 220 7.71 0.85 -14.26
N SER A 221 8.36 0.90 -13.09
CA SER A 221 7.92 0.36 -11.81
C SER A 221 6.68 1.02 -11.20
N ILE A 222 6.30 2.21 -11.66
CA ILE A 222 5.06 2.83 -11.22
C ILE A 222 3.90 2.48 -12.17
N LEU A 223 4.18 2.45 -13.47
CA LEU A 223 3.16 2.09 -14.45
C LEU A 223 2.85 0.60 -14.47
N ASN A 224 3.83 -0.26 -14.18
CA ASN A 224 3.66 -1.71 -14.22
C ASN A 224 2.69 -2.22 -13.14
N ASP A 225 2.56 -1.53 -12.01
CA ASP A 225 1.56 -1.81 -10.97
C ASP A 225 0.13 -1.64 -11.51
N ALA A 226 -0.11 -0.63 -12.35
CA ALA A 226 -1.41 -0.47 -12.99
C ALA A 226 -1.64 -1.54 -14.08
N VAL A 227 -0.58 -1.89 -14.82
CA VAL A 227 -0.63 -2.92 -15.87
C VAL A 227 -0.87 -4.31 -15.27
N SER A 228 -0.23 -4.65 -14.15
CA SER A 228 -0.39 -5.94 -13.46
C SER A 228 -1.81 -6.12 -12.94
N ILE A 229 -2.42 -5.09 -12.35
CA ILE A 229 -3.83 -5.13 -11.93
C ILE A 229 -4.73 -5.41 -13.13
N VAL A 230 -4.52 -4.71 -14.25
CA VAL A 230 -5.31 -4.87 -15.48
C VAL A 230 -5.17 -6.29 -16.03
N LEU A 231 -3.94 -6.82 -16.10
CA LEU A 231 -3.66 -8.17 -16.58
C LEU A 231 -4.26 -9.24 -15.65
N THR A 232 -4.21 -9.04 -14.33
CA THR A 232 -4.82 -9.94 -13.35
C THR A 232 -6.33 -9.96 -13.46
N ASN A 233 -6.97 -8.78 -13.52
CA ASN A 233 -8.42 -8.67 -13.72
C ASN A 233 -8.86 -9.27 -15.06
N THR A 234 -8.03 -9.14 -16.10
CA THR A 234 -8.27 -9.77 -17.40
C THR A 234 -8.21 -11.29 -17.28
N ALA A 235 -7.20 -11.83 -16.59
CA ALA A 235 -7.07 -13.26 -16.34
C ALA A 235 -8.28 -13.80 -15.56
N GLU A 236 -8.69 -13.16 -14.47
CA GLU A 236 -9.87 -13.55 -13.70
C GLU A 236 -11.18 -13.41 -14.48
N GLY A 237 -11.31 -12.35 -15.29
CA GLY A 237 -12.44 -12.11 -16.17
C GLY A 237 -12.70 -13.27 -17.13
N LEU A 238 -11.64 -13.89 -17.66
CA LEU A 238 -11.73 -15.10 -18.50
C LEU A 238 -12.39 -16.30 -17.79
N THR A 239 -12.45 -16.30 -16.45
CA THR A 239 -13.03 -17.40 -15.66
C THR A 239 -14.47 -17.12 -15.24
N ARG A 240 -14.80 -15.84 -14.99
CA ARG A 240 -16.13 -15.44 -14.52
C ARG A 240 -17.19 -15.50 -15.61
N GLU A 241 -16.81 -15.41 -16.88
CA GLU A 241 -17.73 -15.58 -18.02
C GLU A 241 -17.81 -17.04 -18.49
N SER A 242 -18.26 -17.91 -17.58
CA SER A 242 -18.81 -19.23 -17.94
C SER A 242 -20.25 -19.12 -18.45
N MET A 243 -20.61 -18.06 -19.20
CA MET A 243 -21.92 -17.92 -19.86
C MET A 243 -21.87 -16.83 -20.95
N SER A 244 -21.96 -17.29 -22.22
CA SER A 244 -22.28 -16.58 -23.48
C SER A 244 -21.33 -15.48 -24.03
N ASP A 245 -20.66 -15.82 -25.13
CA ASP A 245 -20.32 -14.96 -26.28
C ASP A 245 -19.64 -13.60 -26.06
N VAL A 246 -18.69 -13.50 -25.12
CA VAL A 246 -17.74 -12.38 -25.12
C VAL A 246 -16.44 -12.82 -25.78
N SER A 247 -16.19 -12.27 -26.97
CA SER A 247 -14.92 -12.43 -27.68
C SER A 247 -13.76 -11.94 -26.80
N GLY A 248 -12.65 -12.69 -26.73
CA GLY A 248 -11.45 -12.26 -25.99
C GLY A 248 -10.92 -10.88 -26.42
N TRP A 249 -11.27 -10.43 -27.63
CA TRP A 249 -11.02 -9.05 -28.09
C TRP A 249 -11.78 -8.00 -27.28
N GLN A 250 -13.02 -8.29 -26.89
CA GLN A 250 -13.85 -7.38 -26.10
C GLN A 250 -13.34 -7.26 -24.66
N THR A 251 -12.91 -8.36 -24.04
CA THR A 251 -12.24 -8.35 -22.73
C THR A 251 -10.94 -7.56 -22.78
N PHE A 252 -10.13 -7.72 -23.84
CA PHE A 252 -8.92 -6.94 -24.04
C PHE A 252 -9.20 -5.43 -24.19
N LEU A 253 -10.21 -5.05 -24.99
CA LEU A 253 -10.61 -3.65 -25.13
C LEU A 253 -11.13 -3.05 -23.82
N GLN A 254 -11.88 -3.82 -23.03
CA GLN A 254 -12.34 -3.39 -21.71
C GLN A 254 -11.17 -3.19 -20.74
N ALA A 255 -10.20 -4.10 -20.73
CA ALA A 255 -8.99 -4.02 -19.93
C ALA A 255 -8.14 -2.80 -20.33
N LEU A 256 -7.96 -2.58 -21.63
CA LEU A 256 -7.27 -1.40 -22.16
C LEU A 256 -8.00 -0.11 -21.78
N GLY A 257 -9.34 -0.08 -21.88
CA GLY A 257 -10.16 1.05 -21.46
C GLY A 257 -10.03 1.35 -19.97
N TYR A 258 -9.99 0.32 -19.13
CA TYR A 258 -9.76 0.47 -17.70
C TYR A 258 -8.35 1.03 -17.41
N PHE A 259 -7.31 0.49 -18.05
CA PHE A 259 -5.94 1.01 -17.94
C PHE A 259 -5.86 2.50 -18.34
N LEU A 260 -6.42 2.87 -19.49
CA LEU A 260 -6.40 4.26 -19.97
C LEU A 260 -7.16 5.18 -19.01
N LYS A 261 -8.32 4.75 -18.51
CA LYS A 261 -9.08 5.50 -17.50
C LYS A 261 -8.28 5.70 -16.22
N MET A 262 -7.66 4.64 -15.70
CA MET A 262 -6.85 4.69 -14.48
C MET A 262 -5.64 5.60 -14.67
N PHE A 263 -4.91 5.45 -15.78
CA PHE A 263 -3.72 6.24 -16.08
C PHE A 263 -4.05 7.73 -16.28
N PHE A 264 -4.90 8.06 -17.25
CA PHE A 264 -5.22 9.46 -17.55
C PHE A 264 -6.05 10.13 -16.45
N GLY A 265 -6.97 9.40 -15.81
CA GLY A 265 -7.74 9.90 -14.69
C GLY A 265 -6.85 10.30 -13.51
N SER A 266 -5.94 9.40 -13.10
CA SER A 266 -5.03 9.66 -11.99
C SER A 266 -4.02 10.77 -12.34
N ALA A 267 -3.49 10.76 -13.57
CA ALA A 267 -2.58 11.81 -14.05
C ALA A 267 -3.24 13.19 -14.07
N ALA A 268 -4.49 13.28 -14.53
CA ALA A 268 -5.26 14.52 -14.56
C ALA A 268 -5.52 15.03 -13.13
N LEU A 269 -5.93 14.16 -12.21
CA LEU A 269 -6.16 14.52 -10.81
C LEU A 269 -4.87 15.00 -10.12
N GLY A 270 -3.77 14.28 -10.30
CA GLY A 270 -2.45 14.67 -9.78
C GLY A 270 -1.99 16.01 -10.32
N THR A 271 -2.14 16.22 -11.63
CA THR A 271 -1.80 17.48 -12.29
C THR A 271 -2.66 18.63 -11.77
N LEU A 272 -3.98 18.42 -11.65
CA LEU A 272 -4.91 19.44 -11.17
C LEU A 272 -4.59 19.85 -9.72
N THR A 273 -4.38 18.89 -8.83
CA THR A 273 -4.03 19.17 -7.41
C THR A 273 -2.70 19.88 -7.29
N GLY A 274 -1.68 19.51 -8.08
CA GLY A 274 -0.40 20.22 -8.13
C GLY A 274 -0.52 21.67 -8.64
N LEU A 275 -1.35 21.90 -9.66
CA LEU A 275 -1.63 23.25 -10.17
C LEU A 275 -2.42 24.10 -9.17
N ILE A 276 -3.42 23.51 -8.49
CA ILE A 276 -4.15 24.18 -7.41
C ILE A 276 -3.18 24.59 -6.30
N SER A 277 -2.27 23.70 -5.89
CA SER A 277 -1.23 24.02 -4.91
C SER A 277 -0.39 25.23 -5.33
N ALA A 278 0.07 25.26 -6.59
CA ALA A 278 0.83 26.38 -7.12
C ALA A 278 0.02 27.69 -7.12
N LEU A 279 -1.26 27.65 -7.49
CA LEU A 279 -2.14 28.81 -7.49
C LEU A 279 -2.42 29.33 -6.08
N VAL A 280 -2.67 28.43 -5.12
CA VAL A 280 -2.93 28.79 -3.72
C VAL A 280 -1.71 29.47 -3.11
N LEU A 281 -0.51 28.90 -3.27
CA LEU A 281 0.72 29.51 -2.75
C LEU A 281 1.16 30.77 -3.52
N LYS A 282 0.65 30.98 -4.74
CA LYS A 282 0.85 32.23 -5.48
C LYS A 282 -0.05 33.36 -4.98
N HIS A 283 -1.29 33.07 -4.61
CA HIS A 283 -2.26 34.09 -4.17
C HIS A 283 -2.19 34.37 -2.66
N ILE A 284 -1.86 33.36 -1.86
CA ILE A 284 -1.69 33.50 -0.42
C ILE A 284 -0.19 33.69 -0.14
N ASP A 285 0.25 34.93 0.10
CA ASP A 285 1.64 35.22 0.41
C ASP A 285 2.02 34.75 1.82
N LEU A 286 2.45 33.49 1.91
CA LEU A 286 2.91 32.82 3.14
C LEU A 286 4.43 32.91 3.33
N ARG A 287 5.15 33.68 2.49
CA ARG A 287 6.63 33.70 2.51
C ARG A 287 7.22 34.22 3.82
N LYS A 288 6.45 34.98 4.59
CA LYS A 288 6.83 35.51 5.91
C LYS A 288 6.69 34.46 7.03
N THR A 289 5.98 33.36 6.78
CA THR A 289 5.69 32.31 7.76
C THR A 289 6.03 30.93 7.20
N PRO A 290 7.34 30.56 7.15
CA PRO A 290 7.81 29.31 6.53
C PRO A 290 7.12 28.04 7.06
N SER A 291 6.75 28.01 8.34
CA SER A 291 6.06 26.87 8.94
C SER A 291 4.67 26.61 8.35
N LEU A 292 3.91 27.67 8.03
CA LEU A 292 2.59 27.55 7.40
C LEU A 292 2.72 27.15 5.93
N GLU A 293 3.69 27.75 5.23
CA GLU A 293 4.01 27.43 3.85
C GLU A 293 4.40 25.94 3.71
N PHE A 294 5.24 25.44 4.62
CA PHE A 294 5.62 24.03 4.68
C PHE A 294 4.43 23.11 5.03
N GLY A 295 3.59 23.49 6.00
CA GLY A 295 2.39 22.72 6.33
C GLY A 295 1.44 22.56 5.13
N MET A 296 1.23 23.65 4.37
CA MET A 296 0.43 23.61 3.13
C MET A 296 1.05 22.70 2.08
N MET A 297 2.37 22.70 1.94
CA MET A 297 3.07 21.79 1.03
C MET A 297 2.84 20.31 1.38
N ILE A 298 2.89 19.93 2.66
CA ILE A 298 2.64 18.55 3.10
C ILE A 298 1.18 18.14 2.86
N ILE A 299 0.22 19.03 3.11
CA ILE A 299 -1.20 18.77 2.81
C ILE A 299 -1.39 18.49 1.32
N PHE A 300 -0.87 19.35 0.45
CA PHE A 300 -0.99 19.17 -1.01
C PHE A 300 -0.20 17.97 -1.53
N ALA A 301 0.84 17.52 -0.82
CA ALA A 301 1.56 16.29 -1.16
C ALA A 301 0.68 15.05 -0.95
N TYR A 302 -0.06 14.96 0.15
CA TYR A 302 -0.91 13.80 0.47
C TYR A 302 -2.31 13.85 -0.16
N LEU A 303 -2.85 15.05 -0.40
CA LEU A 303 -4.17 15.26 -0.98
C LEU A 303 -4.48 14.45 -2.25
N PRO A 304 -3.63 14.43 -3.30
CA PRO A 304 -3.91 13.65 -4.52
C PRO A 304 -4.08 12.16 -4.27
N TYR A 305 -3.34 11.60 -3.31
CA TYR A 305 -3.41 10.19 -2.96
C TYR A 305 -4.79 9.86 -2.36
N GLY A 306 -5.18 10.59 -1.31
CA GLY A 306 -6.46 10.36 -0.64
C GLY A 306 -7.66 10.62 -1.55
N LEU A 307 -7.59 11.64 -2.42
CA LEU A 307 -8.65 11.92 -3.39
C LEU A 307 -8.77 10.83 -4.45
N ALA A 308 -7.64 10.33 -4.98
CA ALA A 308 -7.64 9.28 -6.00
C ALA A 308 -8.25 7.98 -5.47
N GLU A 309 -7.81 7.54 -4.29
CA GLU A 309 -8.36 6.34 -3.64
C GLU A 309 -9.86 6.48 -3.39
N GLY A 310 -10.31 7.66 -2.93
CA GLY A 310 -11.73 7.95 -2.71
C GLY A 310 -12.61 7.92 -3.96
N ILE A 311 -12.04 8.05 -5.17
CA ILE A 311 -12.76 7.98 -6.45
C ILE A 311 -12.38 6.73 -7.28
N SER A 312 -11.76 5.73 -6.64
CA SER A 312 -11.32 4.48 -7.27
C SER A 312 -10.37 4.69 -8.46
N LEU A 313 -9.47 5.66 -8.33
CA LEU A 313 -8.32 5.88 -9.21
C LEU A 313 -7.02 5.49 -8.48
N SER A 314 -5.89 5.48 -9.18
CA SER A 314 -4.61 5.10 -8.58
C SER A 314 -4.00 6.26 -7.79
N GLY A 315 -3.96 6.14 -6.45
CA GLY A 315 -3.30 7.11 -5.57
C GLY A 315 -1.82 7.28 -5.84
N ILE A 316 -1.13 6.17 -6.14
CA ILE A 316 0.28 6.08 -6.53
C ILE A 316 0.57 6.95 -7.76
N MET A 317 -0.25 6.81 -8.81
CA MET A 317 -0.11 7.62 -10.02
C MET A 317 -0.45 9.09 -9.78
N ALA A 318 -1.52 9.37 -9.03
CA ALA A 318 -1.95 10.74 -8.77
C ALA A 318 -0.91 11.52 -7.96
N ILE A 319 -0.33 10.92 -6.92
CA ILE A 319 0.70 11.57 -6.10
C ILE A 319 2.00 11.80 -6.87
N LEU A 320 2.38 10.88 -7.76
CA LEU A 320 3.54 11.06 -8.65
C LEU A 320 3.37 12.31 -9.52
N PHE A 321 2.26 12.37 -10.28
CA PHE A 321 2.03 13.51 -11.19
C PHE A 321 1.88 14.82 -10.42
N SER A 322 1.26 14.80 -9.23
CA SER A 322 1.24 15.97 -8.35
C SER A 322 2.65 16.39 -7.93
N GLY A 323 3.52 15.46 -7.50
CA GLY A 323 4.91 15.74 -7.15
C GLY A 323 5.70 16.38 -8.30
N ILE A 324 5.56 15.85 -9.53
CA ILE A 324 6.20 16.40 -10.74
C ILE A 324 5.74 17.83 -11.01
N VAL A 325 4.43 18.07 -10.96
CA VAL A 325 3.84 19.39 -11.22
C VAL A 325 4.19 20.38 -10.11
N MET A 326 4.17 19.97 -8.85
CA MET A 326 4.56 20.80 -7.71
C MET A 326 6.05 21.15 -7.74
N SER A 327 6.92 20.24 -8.18
CA SER A 327 8.34 20.52 -8.40
C SER A 327 8.55 21.56 -9.50
N HIS A 328 7.70 21.57 -10.53
CA HIS A 328 7.79 22.54 -11.61
C HIS A 328 7.20 23.90 -11.25
N TYR A 329 5.99 23.95 -10.73
CA TYR A 329 5.24 25.20 -10.55
C TYR A 329 5.26 25.68 -9.10
N THR A 330 4.96 24.81 -8.15
CA THR A 330 4.84 25.18 -6.73
C THR A 330 6.20 25.53 -6.12
N HIS A 331 7.27 24.81 -6.45
CA HIS A 331 8.61 25.03 -5.88
C HIS A 331 9.10 26.48 -6.03
N HIS A 332 8.84 27.11 -7.17
CA HIS A 332 9.26 28.49 -7.45
C HIS A 332 8.42 29.54 -6.71
N ASN A 333 7.23 29.17 -6.25
CA ASN A 333 6.38 30.05 -5.46
C ASN A 333 6.81 30.10 -3.99
N LEU A 334 7.63 29.12 -3.54
CA LEU A 334 8.07 29.00 -2.16
C LEU A 334 9.16 30.00 -1.77
N SER A 335 9.26 30.30 -0.48
CA SER A 335 10.43 30.97 0.09
C SER A 335 11.70 30.08 0.04
N PRO A 336 12.91 30.65 -0.07
CA PRO A 336 14.15 29.86 -0.13
C PRO A 336 14.36 28.94 1.09
N VAL A 337 13.92 29.39 2.27
CA VAL A 337 13.98 28.59 3.51
C VAL A 337 13.07 27.37 3.38
N THR A 338 11.84 27.55 2.91
CA THR A 338 10.89 26.44 2.72
C THR A 338 11.32 25.51 1.60
N GLN A 339 11.95 26.00 0.53
CA GLN A 339 12.49 25.15 -0.54
C GLN A 339 13.52 24.15 0.00
N LEU A 340 14.48 24.63 0.79
CA LEU A 340 15.50 23.79 1.40
C LEU A 340 14.88 22.82 2.42
N LEU A 341 13.98 23.33 3.27
CA LEU A 341 13.28 22.52 4.27
C LEU A 341 12.47 21.39 3.62
N MET A 342 11.77 21.68 2.53
CA MET A 342 10.97 20.69 1.80
C MET A 342 11.83 19.56 1.25
N GLN A 343 12.90 19.89 0.53
CA GLN A 343 13.78 18.88 -0.06
C GLN A 343 14.43 17.98 1.01
N GLN A 344 14.95 18.58 2.08
CA GLN A 344 15.60 17.81 3.15
C GLN A 344 14.60 16.96 3.94
N THR A 345 13.42 17.51 4.23
CA THR A 345 12.39 16.79 5.00
C THR A 345 11.83 15.63 4.19
N LEU A 346 11.45 15.86 2.93
CA LEU A 346 10.96 14.79 2.06
C LEU A 346 11.98 13.66 1.93
N ARG A 347 13.26 13.99 1.68
CA ARG A 347 14.32 13.00 1.55
C ARG A 347 14.52 12.20 2.84
N THR A 348 14.44 12.86 4.00
CA THR A 348 14.58 12.21 5.31
C THR A 348 13.40 11.30 5.60
N VAL A 349 12.17 11.77 5.35
CA VAL A 349 10.94 10.98 5.55
C VAL A 349 10.93 9.78 4.61
N ALA A 350 11.22 9.97 3.32
CA ALA A 350 11.32 8.88 2.35
C ALA A 350 12.41 7.87 2.71
N PHE A 351 13.57 8.33 3.18
CA PHE A 351 14.63 7.45 3.69
C PHE A 351 14.16 6.62 4.88
N MET A 352 13.48 7.24 5.86
CA MET A 352 12.96 6.53 7.03
C MET A 352 11.90 5.50 6.61
N CYS A 353 10.87 5.90 5.86
CA CYS A 353 9.80 5.02 5.41
C CYS A 353 10.33 3.87 4.54
N GLY A 354 11.16 4.19 3.54
CA GLY A 354 11.63 3.23 2.55
C GLY A 354 12.73 2.30 3.07
N ARG A 355 13.80 2.83 3.70
CA ARG A 355 14.96 2.01 4.12
C ARG A 355 14.78 1.38 5.49
N CYS A 356 14.22 2.09 6.46
CA CYS A 356 14.17 1.62 7.83
C CYS A 356 12.87 0.88 8.16
N TYR A 357 11.71 1.37 7.72
CA TYR A 357 10.43 0.77 8.10
C TYR A 357 10.04 -0.40 7.20
N LEU A 358 10.03 -0.21 5.88
CA LEU A 358 9.56 -1.22 4.92
C LEU A 358 10.36 -2.53 4.99
N TRP A 359 11.70 -2.43 4.99
CA TRP A 359 12.56 -3.61 5.07
C TRP A 359 12.52 -4.31 6.41
N LEU A 360 12.42 -3.54 7.49
CA LEU A 360 12.36 -4.09 8.84
C LEU A 360 11.06 -4.86 9.06
N GLU A 361 9.92 -4.28 8.69
CA GLU A 361 8.60 -4.91 8.85
C GLU A 361 8.48 -6.16 7.97
N SER A 362 8.89 -6.07 6.69
CA SER A 362 8.90 -7.21 5.77
C SER A 362 9.74 -8.37 6.30
N SER A 363 10.89 -8.07 6.91
CA SER A 363 11.80 -9.08 7.48
C SER A 363 11.23 -9.72 8.74
N ILE A 364 10.59 -8.96 9.62
CA ILE A 364 9.93 -9.48 10.82
C ILE A 364 8.78 -10.40 10.43
N ARG A 365 7.92 -9.95 9.50
CA ARG A 365 6.75 -10.71 9.01
C ARG A 365 7.16 -12.05 8.38
N LEU A 366 8.30 -12.11 7.67
CA LEU A 366 8.84 -13.35 7.11
C LEU A 366 9.08 -14.44 8.18
N ILE A 367 9.64 -14.09 9.36
CA ILE A 367 9.90 -15.05 10.44
C ILE A 367 8.60 -15.59 11.04
N PHE A 368 7.57 -14.74 11.15
CA PHE A 368 6.25 -15.16 11.64
C PHE A 368 5.58 -16.12 10.66
N VAL A 369 5.57 -15.80 9.36
CA VAL A 369 4.99 -16.66 8.31
C VAL A 369 5.70 -18.01 8.24
N VAL A 370 7.03 -18.02 8.15
CA VAL A 370 7.83 -19.26 8.05
C VAL A 370 7.57 -20.19 9.24
N TYR A 371 7.44 -19.64 10.44
CA TYR A 371 7.24 -20.45 11.63
C TYR A 371 5.81 -20.88 11.88
N LYS A 372 4.83 -20.01 11.64
CA LYS A 372 3.41 -20.38 11.70
C LYS A 372 3.12 -21.53 10.73
N ARG A 373 3.76 -21.49 9.56
CA ARG A 373 3.73 -22.58 8.58
C ARG A 373 4.49 -23.83 9.05
N LYS A 374 5.64 -23.69 9.72
CA LYS A 374 6.38 -24.81 10.34
C LYS A 374 5.58 -25.52 11.45
N MET A 375 4.84 -24.75 12.26
CA MET A 375 3.89 -25.27 13.27
C MET A 375 2.71 -25.99 12.63
N LEU A 376 2.14 -25.45 11.55
CA LEU A 376 0.96 -26.00 10.88
C LEU A 376 1.25 -27.22 10.00
N LEU A 377 2.43 -27.30 9.37
CA LEU A 377 2.75 -28.35 8.39
C LEU A 377 3.72 -29.43 8.91
N GLY A 378 4.36 -29.25 10.06
CA GLY A 378 5.17 -30.30 10.71
C GLY A 378 6.31 -30.89 9.87
N GLN A 379 6.73 -30.25 8.77
CA GLN A 379 7.78 -30.76 7.89
C GLN A 379 9.14 -30.08 8.12
N GLU A 380 10.21 -30.89 8.09
CA GLU A 380 11.60 -30.43 8.10
C GLU A 380 11.94 -29.70 6.80
N GLY A 381 12.32 -28.42 6.94
CA GLY A 381 12.45 -27.49 5.81
C GLY A 381 13.57 -27.85 4.84
N LYS A 382 13.19 -28.09 3.57
CA LYS A 382 14.12 -27.98 2.46
C LYS A 382 14.29 -26.52 2.06
N LEU A 383 15.44 -26.17 1.48
CA LEU A 383 15.74 -24.84 0.94
C LEU A 383 14.68 -24.36 -0.07
N THR A 384 14.04 -25.30 -0.77
CA THR A 384 12.89 -25.07 -1.65
C THR A 384 11.67 -24.53 -0.91
N ASP A 385 11.42 -24.97 0.32
CA ASP A 385 10.28 -24.51 1.13
C ASP A 385 10.50 -23.09 1.66
N ILE A 386 11.76 -22.72 1.91
CA ILE A 386 12.16 -21.36 2.29
C ILE A 386 11.98 -20.42 1.09
N LEU A 387 12.42 -20.82 -0.10
CA LEU A 387 12.20 -20.06 -1.34
C LEU A 387 10.71 -19.91 -1.67
N THR A 388 9.92 -20.98 -1.48
CA THR A 388 8.48 -20.94 -1.70
C THR A 388 7.77 -20.09 -0.66
N SER A 389 8.27 -20.06 0.59
CA SER A 389 7.74 -19.18 1.64
C SER A 389 8.18 -17.73 1.51
N LEU A 390 9.36 -17.47 0.94
CA LEU A 390 9.81 -16.13 0.51
C LEU A 390 8.95 -15.64 -0.63
N VAL A 391 8.76 -16.44 -1.67
CA VAL A 391 7.85 -16.12 -2.79
C VAL A 391 6.41 -15.97 -2.29
N SER A 392 5.91 -16.82 -1.39
CA SER A 392 4.58 -16.62 -0.79
C SER A 392 4.52 -15.41 0.14
N ALA A 393 5.58 -15.02 0.84
CA ALA A 393 5.58 -13.82 1.68
C ALA A 393 5.66 -12.54 0.84
N THR A 394 6.47 -12.54 -0.23
CA THR A 394 6.50 -11.47 -1.25
C THR A 394 5.20 -11.44 -2.04
N CYS A 395 4.58 -12.59 -2.31
CA CYS A 395 3.29 -12.67 -2.99
C CYS A 395 2.13 -12.33 -2.06
N LEU A 396 2.20 -12.61 -0.75
CA LEU A 396 1.22 -12.12 0.24
C LEU A 396 1.39 -10.62 0.42
N TYR A 397 2.63 -10.12 0.39
CA TYR A 397 2.92 -8.70 0.33
C TYR A 397 2.27 -8.08 -0.91
N GLN A 398 2.56 -8.59 -2.12
CA GLN A 398 1.94 -8.11 -3.37
C GLN A 398 0.40 -8.28 -3.42
N HIS A 399 -0.13 -9.36 -2.85
CA HIS A 399 -1.56 -9.67 -2.84
C HIS A 399 -2.30 -8.82 -1.81
N THR A 400 -1.73 -8.51 -0.64
CA THR A 400 -2.27 -7.51 0.27
C THR A 400 -2.11 -6.10 -0.31
N TYR A 401 -1.04 -5.84 -1.07
CA TYR A 401 -0.80 -4.61 -1.82
C TYR A 401 -1.86 -4.30 -2.87
N HIS A 402 -2.29 -5.30 -3.66
CA HIS A 402 -3.22 -5.05 -4.77
C HIS A 402 -4.68 -5.31 -4.43
N TYR A 403 -4.99 -6.14 -3.43
CA TYR A 403 -6.37 -6.49 -3.09
C TYR A 403 -6.99 -5.59 -2.01
N GLU A 404 -6.21 -4.99 -1.09
CA GLU A 404 -6.75 -4.05 -0.09
C GLU A 404 -6.86 -2.60 -0.60
N GLY A 405 -6.13 -2.22 -1.66
CA GLY A 405 -6.36 -0.96 -2.40
C GLY A 405 -7.61 -0.98 -3.29
N CYS A 406 -8.38 -2.07 -3.28
CA CYS A 406 -9.56 -2.26 -4.13
C CYS A 406 -10.84 -2.59 -3.33
N LYS A 407 -10.91 -2.16 -2.06
CA LYS A 407 -12.15 -2.15 -1.27
C LYS A 407 -12.71 -0.75 -1.09
#